data_AF-A0A133KBH0-F1
#
_entry.id   AF-A0A133KBH0-F1
#
_cell.length_a   1.000
_cell.length_b   1.000
_cell.length_c   1.000
_cell.angle_alpha   90.00
_cell.angle_beta   90.00
_cell.angle_gamma   90.00
#
_symmetry.space_group_name_H-M   'P 1'
#
loop_
_entity.id
_entity.type
_entity.pdbx_description
1 polymer ?
#
loop_
_entity_poly.entity_id
_entity_poly.type
_entity_poly.pdbx_seq_one_letter_code
_entity_poly.pdbx_strand_id
1 'polypeptide(L)'
;MLVAQIVKVPIQLITSGKFDWRMAFSTGGMPSSHTAMVIALTTAIGLTSGFGSNSFAISIVFSSIVIYDAIGVRRQAGFHAEVLNQLLADFSRLLDTMKDPGLKNAESRQKLKELLGHKPAEVFFGIITGILTAVLTFLLYPF
;
A
#
# COMPACT_ATOMS: atom_id res chain seq x y z
N MET A 1 -5.62 -5.15 12.04
CA MET A 1 -5.21 -6.01 10.91
C MET A 1 -6.22 -7.11 10.59
N LEU A 2 -6.68 -7.90 11.57
CA LEU A 2 -7.64 -8.99 11.34
C LEU A 2 -8.99 -8.50 10.76
N VAL A 3 -9.57 -7.43 11.28
CA VAL A 3 -10.84 -6.88 10.77
C VAL A 3 -10.72 -6.39 9.32
N ALA A 4 -9.61 -5.74 8.97
CA ALA A 4 -9.35 -5.29 7.59
C ALA A 4 -9.12 -6.45 6.61
N GLN A 5 -8.55 -7.56 7.06
CA GLN A 5 -8.43 -8.78 6.24
C GLN A 5 -9.77 -9.50 6.08
N ILE A 6 -10.61 -9.51 7.10
CA ILE A 6 -11.95 -10.15 7.06
C ILE A 6 -12.92 -9.36 6.17
N VAL A 7 -12.91 -8.02 6.24
CA VAL A 7 -13.80 -7.15 5.44
C VAL A 7 -13.43 -7.12 3.95
N LYS A 8 -12.17 -7.42 3.59
CA LYS A 8 -11.75 -7.52 2.19
C LYS A 8 -12.45 -8.66 1.45
N VAL A 9 -12.76 -9.78 2.12
CA VAL A 9 -13.35 -10.96 1.51
C VAL A 9 -14.74 -10.71 0.88
N PRO A 10 -15.72 -10.06 1.55
CA PRO A 10 -17.03 -9.79 0.96
C PRO A 10 -17.04 -8.66 -0.09
N ILE A 11 -16.22 -7.61 0.07
CA ILE A 11 -16.13 -6.52 -0.91
C ILE A 11 -15.56 -7.01 -2.25
N GLN A 12 -14.60 -7.94 -2.19
CA GLN A 12 -13.96 -8.54 -3.36
C GLN A 12 -14.88 -9.53 -4.11
N LEU A 13 -15.79 -10.17 -3.38
CA LEU A 13 -16.86 -11.03 -3.93
C LEU A 13 -17.86 -10.24 -4.79
N ILE A 14 -18.20 -9.02 -4.37
CA ILE A 14 -19.18 -8.16 -5.05
C ILE A 14 -18.55 -7.39 -6.23
N THR A 15 -17.26 -7.04 -6.15
CA THR A 15 -16.62 -6.16 -7.15
C THR A 15 -15.94 -6.92 -8.30
N SER A 16 -15.40 -8.13 -8.06
CA SER A 16 -14.50 -8.79 -9.04
C SER A 16 -14.98 -10.14 -9.56
N GLY A 17 -15.99 -10.76 -8.93
CA GLY A 17 -16.51 -12.07 -9.33
C GLY A 17 -15.49 -13.23 -9.31
N LYS A 18 -14.28 -13.01 -8.77
CA LYS A 18 -13.18 -13.97 -8.70
C LYS A 18 -12.55 -13.95 -7.32
N PHE A 19 -12.57 -15.12 -6.68
CA PHE A 19 -12.03 -15.35 -5.35
C PHE A 19 -10.54 -15.63 -5.45
N ASP A 20 -9.68 -14.65 -5.13
CA ASP A 20 -8.22 -14.84 -5.12
C ASP A 20 -7.62 -14.50 -3.75
N TRP A 21 -7.41 -15.56 -2.97
CA TRP A 21 -6.82 -15.53 -1.62
C TRP A 21 -5.44 -14.87 -1.58
N ARG A 22 -4.70 -14.80 -2.70
CA ARG A 22 -3.36 -14.20 -2.74
C ARG A 22 -3.38 -12.68 -2.56
N MET A 23 -4.50 -12.03 -2.82
CA MET A 23 -4.63 -10.57 -2.68
C MET A 23 -4.88 -10.13 -1.23
N ALA A 24 -5.33 -11.03 -0.35
CA ALA A 24 -5.47 -10.76 1.09
C ALA A 24 -4.12 -10.58 1.82
N PHE A 25 -3.05 -11.12 1.22
CA PHE A 25 -1.66 -10.97 1.66
C PHE A 25 -0.81 -10.11 0.71
N SER A 26 -1.40 -9.55 -0.34
CA SER A 26 -0.71 -8.62 -1.23
C SER A 26 -0.61 -7.24 -0.58
N THR A 27 0.54 -6.59 -0.72
CA THR A 27 0.82 -5.24 -0.24
C THR A 27 0.09 -4.15 -1.04
N GLY A 28 -1.00 -4.46 -1.75
CA GLY A 28 -1.72 -3.55 -2.65
C GLY A 28 -3.22 -3.90 -2.80
N GLY A 29 -4.07 -2.90 -3.09
CA GLY A 29 -5.52 -3.04 -3.30
C GLY A 29 -6.38 -2.14 -2.39
N MET A 30 -7.59 -1.78 -2.86
CA MET A 30 -8.57 -0.99 -2.10
C MET A 30 -9.28 -1.85 -1.03
N PRO A 31 -9.46 -1.38 0.22
CA PRO A 31 -8.79 -0.25 0.89
C PRO A 31 -7.35 -0.59 1.35
N SER A 32 -6.52 0.45 1.51
CA SER A 32 -5.17 0.31 2.08
C SER A 32 -5.23 -0.19 3.52
N SER A 33 -4.72 -1.41 3.76
CA SER A 33 -4.69 -2.02 5.09
C SER A 33 -3.76 -1.29 6.07
N HIS A 34 -2.64 -0.73 5.56
CA HIS A 34 -1.72 0.08 6.37
C HIS A 34 -2.38 1.38 6.84
N THR A 35 -3.04 2.08 5.92
CA THR A 35 -3.77 3.32 6.24
C THR A 35 -4.93 3.04 7.19
N ALA A 36 -5.72 1.99 6.94
CA ALA A 36 -6.84 1.62 7.81
C ALA A 36 -6.40 1.29 9.23
N MET A 37 -5.29 0.56 9.39
CA MET A 37 -4.77 0.20 10.72
C MET A 37 -4.36 1.42 11.53
N VAL A 38 -3.61 2.32 10.90
CA VAL A 38 -3.03 3.49 11.52
C VAL A 38 -4.11 4.52 11.89
N ILE A 39 -5.08 4.72 10.99
CA ILE A 39 -6.24 5.58 11.27
C ILE A 39 -7.15 4.98 12.34
N ALA A 40 -7.36 3.65 12.36
CA ALA A 40 -8.12 3.00 13.42
C ALA A 40 -7.47 3.23 14.80
N LEU A 41 -6.14 3.13 14.89
CA LEU A 41 -5.40 3.40 16.11
C LEU A 41 -5.56 4.86 16.58
N THR A 42 -5.33 5.84 15.69
CA THR A 42 -5.52 7.26 16.03
C THR A 42 -6.94 7.57 16.46
N THR A 43 -7.93 7.01 15.75
CA THR A 43 -9.35 7.21 16.09
C THR A 43 -9.68 6.59 17.43
N ALA A 44 -9.18 5.38 17.73
CA ALA A 44 -9.37 4.73 19.01
C ALA A 44 -8.74 5.53 20.16
N ILE A 45 -7.53 6.08 19.98
CA ILE A 45 -6.88 6.94 20.98
C ILE A 45 -7.70 8.23 21.20
N GLY A 46 -8.26 8.82 20.14
CA GLY A 46 -9.14 9.98 20.26
C GLY A 46 -10.42 9.69 21.05
N LEU A 47 -10.99 8.49 20.87
CA LEU A 47 -12.19 8.04 21.59
C LEU A 47 -11.91 7.68 23.06
N THR A 48 -10.74 7.09 23.38
CA THR A 48 -10.44 6.62 24.75
C THR A 48 -9.71 7.66 25.60
N SER A 49 -8.73 8.36 25.05
CA SER A 49 -7.92 9.34 25.77
C SER A 49 -8.39 10.78 25.56
N GLY A 50 -9.36 10.98 24.65
CA GLY A 50 -9.84 12.29 24.24
C GLY A 50 -8.98 12.94 23.15
N PHE A 51 -9.64 13.67 22.26
CA PHE A 51 -9.02 14.39 21.14
C PHE A 51 -8.07 15.53 21.57
N GLY A 52 -8.13 15.97 22.84
CA GLY A 52 -7.21 16.98 23.40
C GLY A 52 -5.96 16.39 24.08
N SER A 53 -5.79 15.06 24.09
CA SER A 53 -4.68 14.42 24.81
C SER A 53 -3.36 14.46 24.04
N ASN A 54 -2.25 14.46 24.79
CA ASN A 54 -0.91 14.30 24.21
C ASN A 54 -0.78 13.00 23.39
N SER A 55 -1.42 11.92 23.86
CA SER A 55 -1.45 10.63 23.15
C SER A 55 -2.11 10.76 21.78
N PHE A 56 -3.23 11.49 21.68
CA PHE A 56 -3.90 11.73 20.41
C PHE A 56 -3.03 12.56 19.46
N ALA A 57 -2.40 13.63 19.95
CA ALA A 57 -1.50 14.47 19.16
C ALA A 57 -0.32 13.67 18.58
N ILE A 58 0.34 12.84 19.40
CA ILE A 58 1.42 11.95 18.95
C ILE A 58 0.89 10.97 17.90
N SER A 59 -0.29 10.39 18.11
CA SER A 59 -0.87 9.42 17.18
C SER A 59 -1.21 10.05 15.82
N ILE A 60 -1.66 11.30 15.76
CA ILE A 60 -1.91 12.02 14.50
C ILE A 60 -0.62 12.22 13.72
N VAL A 61 0.45 12.65 14.38
CA VAL A 61 1.74 12.88 13.75
C VAL A 61 2.29 11.56 13.20
N PHE A 62 2.27 10.51 14.02
CA PHE A 62 2.65 9.17 13.60
C PHE A 62 1.84 8.70 12.38
N SER A 63 0.52 8.88 12.42
CA SER A 63 -0.36 8.48 11.33
C SER A 63 -0.08 9.22 10.03
N SER A 64 0.23 10.51 10.13
CA SER A 64 0.60 11.34 8.98
C SER A 64 1.88 10.86 8.31
N ILE A 65 2.91 10.51 9.10
CA ILE A 65 4.18 9.98 8.59
C ILE A 65 3.96 8.66 7.84
N VAL A 66 3.19 7.73 8.41
CA VAL A 66 2.96 6.42 7.78
C VAL A 66 2.13 6.55 6.50
N ILE A 67 1.13 7.44 6.48
CA ILE A 67 0.35 7.71 5.25
C ILE A 67 1.25 8.34 4.18
N TYR A 68 2.12 9.28 4.57
CA TYR A 68 3.05 9.92 3.65
C TYR A 68 4.03 8.91 3.04
N ASP A 69 4.62 8.02 3.84
CA ASP A 69 5.51 6.95 3.37
C ASP A 69 4.79 5.98 2.41
N ALA A 70 3.54 5.63 2.73
CA ALA A 70 2.72 4.73 1.92
C ALA A 70 2.38 5.31 0.53
N ILE A 71 2.24 6.64 0.40
CA ILE A 71 1.90 7.32 -0.86
C ILE A 71 3.15 7.75 -1.64
N GLY A 72 4.09 8.41 -0.96
CA GLY A 72 5.10 9.23 -1.60
C GLY A 72 6.35 8.45 -1.99
N VAL A 73 6.96 7.77 -1.01
CA VAL A 73 8.29 7.16 -1.17
C VAL A 73 8.23 5.95 -2.09
N ARG A 74 7.24 5.07 -1.90
CA ARG A 74 7.10 3.84 -2.69
C ARG A 74 6.78 4.09 -4.17
N ARG A 75 5.99 5.13 -4.46
CA ARG A 75 5.61 5.46 -5.84
C ARG A 75 6.79 6.00 -6.65
N GLN A 76 7.65 6.81 -6.04
CA GLN A 76 8.85 7.33 -6.69
C GLN A 76 9.88 6.22 -6.96
N ALA A 77 10.05 5.28 -6.02
CA ALA A 77 10.89 4.10 -6.24
C ALA A 77 10.38 3.22 -7.40
N GLY A 78 9.06 3.06 -7.52
CA GLY A 78 8.43 2.37 -8.65
C GLY A 78 8.71 3.04 -10.00
N PHE A 79 8.57 4.37 -10.06
CA PHE A 79 8.86 5.13 -11.27
C PHE A 79 10.32 4.99 -11.71
N HIS A 80 11.26 5.07 -10.77
CA HIS A 80 12.67 4.83 -11.08
C HIS A 80 12.95 3.41 -11.58
N ALA A 81 12.28 2.39 -11.01
CA ALA A 81 12.40 1.00 -11.47
C ALA A 81 11.87 0.81 -12.90
N GLU A 82 10.76 1.46 -13.24
CA GLU A 82 10.17 1.43 -14.59
C GLU A 82 11.10 2.07 -15.63
N VAL A 83 11.64 3.25 -15.34
CA VAL A 83 12.61 3.93 -16.22
C VAL A 83 13.87 3.09 -16.41
N LEU A 84 14.38 2.46 -15.35
CA LEU A 84 15.55 1.59 -15.44
C LEU A 84 15.29 0.33 -16.26
N ASN A 85 14.11 -0.28 -16.14
CA ASN A 85 13.69 -1.43 -16.94
C ASN A 85 13.60 -1.07 -18.44
N GLN A 86 13.10 0.14 -18.77
CA GLN A 86 13.06 0.65 -20.15
C GLN A 86 14.47 0.87 -20.72
N LEU A 87 15.34 1.54 -19.97
CA LEU A 87 16.73 1.75 -20.39
C LEU A 87 17.47 0.43 -20.64
N LEU A 88 17.25 -0.57 -19.79
CA LEU A 88 17.85 -1.89 -19.96
C LEU A 88 17.36 -2.57 -21.25
N ALA A 89 16.06 -2.47 -21.56
CA ALA A 89 15.48 -3.03 -22.78
C ALA A 89 16.00 -2.33 -24.05
N ASP A 90 16.15 -1.01 -24.02
CA ASP A 90 16.69 -0.23 -25.14
C ASP A 90 18.18 -0.53 -25.38
N PHE A 91 18.95 -0.70 -24.30
CA PHE A 91 20.36 -1.07 -24.39
C PHE A 91 20.54 -2.49 -24.98
N SER A 92 19.71 -3.45 -24.57
CA SER A 92 19.69 -4.80 -25.17
C SER A 92 19.40 -4.75 -26.68
N ARG A 93 18.42 -3.94 -27.12
CA ARG A 93 18.10 -3.76 -28.55
C ARG A 93 19.26 -3.15 -29.34
N LEU A 94 19.96 -2.17 -28.76
CA LEU A 94 21.14 -1.55 -29.37
C LEU A 94 22.29 -2.55 -29.55
N LEU A 95 22.57 -3.37 -28.53
CA LEU A 95 23.61 -4.41 -28.61
C LEU A 95 23.28 -5.49 -29.64
N ASP A 96 22.03 -5.92 -29.73
CA ASP A 96 21.58 -6.87 -30.76
C ASP A 96 21.76 -6.31 -32.18
N THR A 97 21.52 -5.00 -32.36
CA THR A 97 21.73 -4.32 -33.64
C THR A 97 23.22 -4.24 -34.02
N MET A 98 24.10 -4.09 -33.03
CA MET A 98 25.56 -4.04 -33.24
C MET A 98 26.21 -5.43 -33.43
N LYS A 99 25.45 -6.53 -33.28
CA LYS A 99 25.88 -7.92 -33.56
C LYS A 99 27.18 -8.35 -32.85
N ASP A 100 27.49 -7.73 -31.71
CA ASP A 100 28.70 -8.03 -30.93
C ASP A 100 28.45 -9.25 -30.02
N PRO A 101 29.01 -10.44 -30.30
CA PRO A 101 28.66 -11.67 -29.59
C PRO A 101 29.16 -11.71 -28.14
N GLY A 102 30.09 -10.82 -27.75
CA GLY A 102 30.75 -10.83 -26.45
C GLY A 102 29.89 -10.33 -25.27
N LEU A 103 28.82 -9.57 -25.54
CA LEU A 103 28.00 -8.93 -24.50
C LEU A 103 26.63 -9.58 -24.24
N LYS A 104 26.30 -10.68 -24.94
CA LYS A 104 25.01 -11.39 -24.78
C LYS A 104 24.76 -11.95 -23.37
N ASN A 105 25.80 -12.05 -22.54
CA ASN A 105 25.70 -12.52 -21.15
C ASN A 105 25.02 -11.51 -20.19
N ALA A 106 24.68 -10.31 -20.64
CA ALA A 106 24.01 -9.30 -19.81
C ALA A 106 22.49 -9.54 -19.63
N GLU A 107 21.88 -10.47 -20.38
CA GLU A 107 20.43 -10.71 -20.39
C GLU A 107 19.87 -11.30 -19.08
N SER A 108 20.71 -11.76 -18.16
CA SER A 108 20.27 -12.32 -16.87
C SER A 108 20.11 -11.27 -15.74
N ARG A 109 20.02 -9.97 -16.04
CA ARG A 109 19.61 -9.00 -15.00
C ARG A 109 18.10 -9.06 -14.84
N GLN A 110 17.69 -9.70 -13.75
CA GLN A 110 16.29 -9.77 -13.30
C GLN A 110 15.65 -8.37 -13.35
N LYS A 111 14.52 -8.23 -14.07
CA LYS A 111 13.76 -6.97 -14.11
C LYS A 111 13.46 -6.51 -12.70
N LEU A 112 13.68 -5.23 -12.41
CA LEU A 112 13.31 -4.69 -11.11
C LEU A 112 11.79 -4.75 -10.97
N LYS A 113 11.31 -5.13 -9.79
CA LYS A 113 9.88 -5.05 -9.49
C LYS A 113 9.45 -3.59 -9.54
N GLU A 114 8.60 -3.27 -10.51
CA GLU A 114 7.90 -1.99 -10.61
C GLU A 114 6.91 -1.91 -9.43
N LEU A 115 7.39 -1.42 -8.29
CA LEU A 115 6.58 -1.19 -7.10
C LEU A 115 5.61 -0.05 -7.38
N LEU A 116 4.41 -0.40 -7.84
CA LEU A 116 3.25 0.49 -7.83
C LEU A 116 2.95 0.84 -6.37
N GLY A 117 3.35 2.04 -5.93
CA GLY A 117 2.87 2.60 -4.67
C GLY A 117 1.34 2.58 -4.60
N HIS A 118 0.78 2.68 -3.40
CA HIS A 118 -0.67 2.67 -3.21
C HIS A 118 -1.33 3.82 -3.97
N LYS A 119 -2.45 3.54 -4.65
CA LYS A 119 -3.22 4.61 -5.31
C LYS A 119 -3.79 5.55 -4.24
N PRO A 120 -3.87 6.87 -4.48
CA PRO A 120 -4.50 7.82 -3.54
C PRO A 120 -5.92 7.41 -3.12
N ALA A 121 -6.67 6.79 -4.03
CA ALA A 121 -7.99 6.20 -3.74
C ALA A 121 -7.93 5.06 -2.71
N GLU A 122 -6.89 4.22 -2.72
CA GLU A 122 -6.70 3.15 -1.71
C GLU A 122 -6.50 3.72 -0.31
N VAL A 123 -5.78 4.83 -0.20
CA VAL A 123 -5.57 5.53 1.07
C VAL A 123 -6.88 6.13 1.56
N PHE A 124 -7.63 6.82 0.69
CA PHE A 124 -8.92 7.43 1.05
C PHE A 124 -9.90 6.40 1.63
N PHE A 125 -10.10 5.28 0.94
CA PHE A 125 -10.94 4.19 1.46
C PHE A 125 -10.33 3.54 2.72
N GLY A 126 -9.01 3.50 2.84
CA GLY A 126 -8.31 3.09 4.06
C GLY A 126 -8.68 3.95 5.27
N ILE A 127 -8.69 5.28 5.12
CA ILE A 127 -9.07 6.21 6.19
C ILE A 127 -10.51 5.94 6.65
N ILE A 128 -11.46 5.87 5.71
CA ILE A 128 -12.87 5.60 6.01
C ILE A 128 -13.01 4.27 6.76
N THR A 129 -12.37 3.22 6.25
CA THR A 129 -12.44 1.89 6.86
C THR A 129 -11.85 1.92 8.28
N GLY A 130 -10.73 2.61 8.49
CA GLY A 130 -10.09 2.75 9.80
C GLY A 130 -11.00 3.44 10.82
N ILE A 131 -11.60 4.57 10.46
CA ILE A 131 -12.55 5.29 11.33
C ILE A 131 -13.74 4.39 11.68
N LEU A 132 -14.36 3.76 10.68
CA LEU A 132 -15.50 2.87 10.90
C LEU A 132 -15.13 1.70 11.82
N THR A 133 -13.97 1.08 11.63
CA THR A 133 -13.53 -0.02 12.51
C THR A 133 -13.30 0.42 13.94
N ALA A 134 -12.73 1.61 14.17
CA ALA A 134 -12.50 2.12 15.52
C ALA A 134 -13.81 2.47 16.22
N VAL A 135 -14.72 3.16 15.53
CA VAL A 135 -16.04 3.51 16.05
C VAL A 135 -16.87 2.26 16.35
N LEU A 136 -16.90 1.28 15.44
CA LEU A 136 -17.62 0.03 15.66
C LEU A 136 -17.04 -0.75 16.85
N THR A 137 -15.71 -0.82 16.96
CA THR A 137 -15.05 -1.50 18.09
C THR A 137 -15.38 -0.80 19.41
N PHE A 138 -15.33 0.53 19.44
CA PHE A 138 -15.68 1.32 20.62
C PHE A 138 -17.15 1.18 21.02
N LEU A 139 -18.07 1.07 20.05
CA LEU A 139 -19.49 0.86 20.31
C LEU A 139 -19.78 -0.54 20.86
N LEU A 140 -19.11 -1.57 20.34
CA LEU A 140 -19.30 -2.97 20.76
C LEU A 140 -18.63 -3.26 22.10
N TYR A 141 -17.49 -2.64 22.37
CA TYR A 141 -16.77 -2.76 23.62
C TYR A 141 -16.19 -1.38 23.99
N PRO A 142 -16.92 -0.58 24.78
CA PRO A 142 -16.37 0.65 25.32
C PRO A 142 -15.30 0.27 26.35
N PHE A 143 -14.04 0.53 26.00
CA PHE A 143 -12.88 0.36 26.87
C PHE A 143 -12.86 1.44 27.95
#